data_AF-A0A0G1CQN5-F1
#
_entry.id   AF-A0A0G1CQN5-F1
#
_cell.length_a   1.000
_cell.length_b   1.000
_cell.length_c   1.000
_cell.angle_alpha   90.00
_cell.angle_beta   90.00
_cell.angle_gamma   90.00
#
_symmetry.space_group_name_H-M   'P 1'
#
loop_
_entity.id
_entity.type
_entity.pdbx_description
1 polymer ?
#
loop_
_entity_poly.entity_id
_entity_poly.type
_entity_poly.pdbx_seq_one_letter_code
_entity_poly.pdbx_strand_id
1 'polypeptide(L)'
;MKSAFIIFLIISFLGVAIFGFVSMIFGDIHNGGCIAENRLGAPCPLNGAFTFVVFHLDAFKYFSTAVLGVILLILLSGMIFSVLPRPLNGEDDDFVFQVQGGLFPVLPKIRRIIRWLSLHINSPDFILAAA
;
A
#
# COMPACT_ATOMS: atom_id res chain seq x y z
N MET A 1 -11.25 -10.41 -25.57
CA MET A 1 -10.48 -9.38 -24.82
C MET A 1 -11.17 -8.96 -23.53
N LYS A 2 -12.46 -8.57 -23.54
CA LYS A 2 -13.19 -8.15 -22.32
C LYS A 2 -13.27 -9.24 -21.23
N SER A 3 -13.51 -10.50 -21.62
CA SER A 3 -13.60 -11.62 -20.65
C SER A 3 -12.26 -11.89 -19.93
N ALA A 4 -11.15 -11.93 -20.66
CA ALA A 4 -9.82 -12.11 -20.07
C ALA A 4 -9.49 -10.99 -19.06
N PHE A 5 -9.81 -9.73 -19.40
CA PHE A 5 -9.61 -8.60 -18.49
C PHE A 5 -10.42 -8.73 -17.19
N ILE A 6 -11.69 -9.14 -17.29
CA ILE A 6 -12.54 -9.39 -16.11
C ILE A 6 -11.95 -10.51 -15.24
N ILE A 7 -11.47 -11.60 -15.86
CA ILE A 7 -10.85 -12.71 -15.14
C ILE A 7 -9.60 -12.25 -14.39
N PHE A 8 -8.71 -11.48 -15.03
CA PHE A 8 -7.52 -10.93 -14.38
C PHE A 8 -7.88 -10.01 -13.22
N LEU A 9 -8.91 -9.17 -13.36
CA LEU A 9 -9.38 -8.34 -12.25
C LEU A 9 -9.85 -9.18 -11.06
N ILE A 10 -10.70 -10.18 -11.30
CA ILE A 10 -11.20 -11.06 -10.24
C ILE A 10 -10.03 -11.77 -9.53
N ILE A 11 -9.07 -12.31 -10.29
CA ILE A 11 -7.90 -13.00 -9.73
C ILE A 11 -7.05 -12.04 -8.90
N SER A 12 -6.84 -10.80 -9.36
CA SER A 12 -6.07 -9.80 -8.61
C SER A 12 -6.73 -9.46 -7.28
N PHE A 13 -8.04 -9.17 -7.29
CA PHE A 13 -8.79 -8.91 -6.07
C PHE A 13 -8.77 -10.10 -5.11
N LEU A 14 -8.96 -11.30 -5.64
CA LEU A 14 -8.95 -12.53 -4.84
C LEU A 14 -7.56 -12.81 -4.25
N GLY A 15 -6.50 -12.61 -5.03
CA GLY A 15 -5.12 -12.77 -4.58
C GLY A 15 -4.77 -11.83 -3.44
N VAL A 16 -5.13 -10.55 -3.55
CA VAL A 16 -4.94 -9.56 -2.47
C VAL A 16 -5.73 -9.94 -1.23
N ALA A 17 -6.98 -10.38 -1.39
CA ALA A 17 -7.83 -10.80 -0.27
C ALA A 17 -7.23 -12.01 0.48
N ILE A 18 -6.81 -13.05 -0.27
CA ILE A 18 -6.18 -14.25 0.30
C ILE A 18 -4.86 -13.89 0.98
N PHE A 19 -4.00 -13.12 0.31
CA PHE A 19 -2.71 -12.72 0.88
C PHE A 19 -2.90 -11.94 2.17
N GLY A 20 -3.79 -10.94 2.19
CA GLY A 20 -4.10 -10.17 3.39
C GLY A 20 -4.67 -11.03 4.52
N PHE A 21 -5.55 -11.98 4.22
CA PHE A 21 -6.10 -12.91 5.21
C PHE A 21 -5.01 -13.82 5.80
N VAL A 22 -4.13 -14.37 4.97
CA VAL A 22 -3.00 -15.21 5.40
C VAL A 22 -2.01 -14.40 6.24
N SER A 23 -1.65 -13.19 5.82
CA SER A 23 -0.76 -12.32 6.59
C SER A 23 -1.31 -11.99 7.97
N MET A 24 -2.63 -11.87 8.12
CA MET A 24 -3.29 -11.64 9.41
C MET A 24 -3.20 -12.85 10.34
N ILE A 25 -3.24 -14.07 9.80
CA ILE A 25 -3.12 -15.31 10.56
C ILE A 25 -1.69 -15.51 11.09
N PHE A 26 -0.68 -15.28 10.23
CA PHE A 26 0.71 -15.60 10.54
C PHE A 26 1.54 -14.37 10.96
N GLY A 27 0.90 -13.23 11.20
CA GLY A 27 1.58 -11.93 11.32
C GLY A 27 2.43 -11.73 12.58
N ASP A 28 2.15 -12.45 13.67
CA ASP A 28 2.91 -12.29 14.93
C ASP A 28 3.10 -13.62 15.69
N ILE A 29 3.71 -14.59 14.99
CA ILE A 29 4.04 -15.91 15.55
C ILE A 29 5.04 -15.79 16.73
N HIS A 30 5.78 -14.68 16.82
CA HIS A 30 6.85 -14.49 17.79
C HIS A 30 6.37 -14.01 19.16
N ASN A 31 5.30 -13.20 19.23
CA ASN A 31 4.74 -12.72 20.50
C ASN A 31 3.45 -13.44 20.91
N GLY A 32 3.02 -14.46 20.16
CA GLY A 32 1.78 -15.21 20.43
C GLY A 32 0.50 -14.42 20.15
N GLY A 33 0.62 -13.23 19.54
CA GLY A 33 -0.50 -12.41 19.10
C GLY A 33 -0.87 -12.68 17.64
N CYS A 34 -2.01 -12.14 17.20
CA CYS A 34 -2.34 -12.07 15.78
C CYS A 34 -2.87 -10.68 15.43
N ILE A 35 -2.76 -10.27 14.16
CA ILE A 35 -3.14 -8.92 13.73
C ILE A 35 -4.62 -8.62 14.02
N ALA A 36 -5.46 -9.66 14.04
CA ALA A 36 -6.88 -9.56 14.37
C ALA A 36 -7.14 -9.09 15.83
N GLU A 37 -6.26 -9.39 16.78
CA GLU A 37 -6.38 -8.98 18.18
C GLU A 37 -6.41 -7.46 18.35
N ASN A 38 -5.54 -6.73 17.65
CA ASN A 38 -5.50 -5.27 17.70
C ASN A 38 -6.82 -4.64 17.24
N ARG A 39 -7.55 -5.30 16.33
CA ARG A 39 -8.81 -4.76 15.79
C ARG A 39 -10.01 -5.14 16.64
N LEU A 40 -10.07 -6.39 17.09
CA LEU A 40 -11.20 -6.93 17.84
C LEU A 40 -11.08 -6.71 19.35
N GLY A 41 -9.90 -6.35 19.85
CA GLY A 41 -9.64 -6.12 21.28
C GLY A 41 -9.76 -7.39 22.13
N ALA A 42 -9.58 -8.56 21.51
CA ALA A 42 -9.72 -9.86 22.14
C ALA A 42 -8.54 -10.76 21.76
N PRO A 43 -8.08 -11.62 22.69
CA PRO A 43 -6.93 -12.47 22.45
C PRO A 43 -7.16 -13.43 21.29
N CYS A 44 -6.11 -13.69 20.52
CA CYS A 44 -6.22 -14.59 19.39
C CYS A 44 -6.63 -16.01 19.85
N PRO A 45 -7.67 -16.62 19.27
CA PRO A 45 -8.11 -17.96 19.66
C PRO A 45 -7.03 -19.00 19.30
N LEU A 46 -6.51 -19.70 20.30
CA LEU A 46 -5.53 -20.78 20.12
C LEU A 46 -6.19 -22.14 19.82
N ASN A 47 -7.46 -22.29 20.18
CA ASN A 47 -8.20 -23.56 20.13
C ASN A 47 -9.48 -23.41 19.31
N GLY A 48 -9.82 -24.48 18.58
CA GLY A 48 -11.03 -24.58 17.77
C GLY A 48 -10.86 -23.95 16.38
N ALA A 49 -10.86 -24.78 15.35
CA ALA A 49 -10.71 -24.32 13.96
C ALA A 49 -11.84 -23.37 13.54
N PHE A 50 -13.07 -23.62 13.99
CA PHE A 50 -14.22 -22.80 13.65
C PHE A 50 -14.14 -21.40 14.30
N THR A 51 -13.87 -21.35 15.60
CA THR A 51 -13.70 -20.08 16.35
C THR A 51 -12.52 -19.28 15.81
N PHE A 52 -11.44 -19.96 15.44
CA PHE A 52 -10.29 -19.34 14.78
C PHE A 52 -10.67 -18.67 13.46
N VAL A 53 -11.33 -19.40 12.55
CA VAL A 53 -11.71 -18.86 11.24
C VAL A 53 -12.70 -17.71 11.36
N VAL A 54 -13.73 -17.85 12.22
CA VAL A 54 -14.73 -16.79 12.43
C VAL A 54 -14.10 -15.52 12.97
N PHE A 55 -13.19 -15.63 13.95
CA PHE A 55 -12.49 -14.49 14.52
C PHE A 55 -11.67 -13.73 13.48
N HIS A 56 -10.90 -14.45 12.67
CA HIS A 56 -10.10 -13.84 11.61
C HIS A 56 -10.97 -13.24 10.51
N LEU A 57 -12.05 -13.92 10.08
CA LEU A 57 -12.98 -13.37 9.09
C LEU A 57 -13.68 -12.10 9.57
N ASP A 58 -14.04 -12.02 10.85
CA ASP A 58 -14.64 -10.81 11.41
C ASP A 58 -13.66 -9.63 11.41
N ALA A 59 -12.41 -9.87 11.80
CA ALA A 59 -11.35 -8.86 11.68
C ALA A 59 -11.12 -8.44 10.21
N PHE A 60 -11.04 -9.41 9.29
CA PHE A 60 -10.82 -9.17 7.86
C PHE A 60 -11.90 -8.29 7.22
N LYS A 61 -13.15 -8.42 7.69
CA LYS A 61 -14.26 -7.56 7.24
C LYS A 61 -13.98 -6.09 7.53
N TYR A 62 -13.49 -5.75 8.71
CA TYR A 62 -13.17 -4.35 9.05
C TYR A 62 -12.07 -3.79 8.14
N PHE A 63 -11.00 -4.54 7.91
CA PHE A 63 -9.94 -4.13 6.98
C PHE A 63 -10.47 -3.94 5.57
N SER A 64 -11.30 -4.86 5.08
CA SER A 64 -11.91 -4.77 3.75
C SER A 64 -12.79 -3.53 3.59
N THR A 65 -13.63 -3.24 4.59
CA THR A 65 -14.50 -2.03 4.56
C THR A 65 -13.70 -0.73 4.60
N ALA A 66 -12.62 -0.68 5.40
CA ALA A 66 -11.74 0.48 5.46
C ALA A 66 -11.04 0.73 4.12
N VAL A 67 -10.51 -0.32 3.49
CA VAL A 67 -9.86 -0.23 2.17
C VAL A 67 -10.85 0.21 1.10
N LEU A 68 -12.06 -0.34 1.08
CA LEU A 68 -13.11 0.08 0.14
C LEU A 68 -13.48 1.56 0.34
N GLY A 69 -13.57 2.02 1.58
CA GLY A 69 -13.80 3.43 1.90
C GLY A 69 -12.69 4.33 1.36
N VAL A 70 -11.43 3.95 1.53
CA VAL A 70 -10.28 4.70 0.98
C VAL A 70 -10.31 4.72 -0.55
N ILE A 71 -10.59 3.59 -1.20
CA ILE A 71 -10.73 3.54 -2.67
C ILE A 71 -11.84 4.48 -3.14
N LEU A 72 -13.00 4.47 -2.46
CA LEU A 72 -14.10 5.37 -2.79
C LEU A 72 -13.71 6.85 -2.64
N LEU A 73 -12.99 7.21 -1.58
CA LEU A 73 -12.48 8.57 -1.39
C LEU A 73 -11.50 8.98 -2.49
N ILE A 74 -10.60 8.07 -2.90
CA ILE A 74 -9.68 8.32 -4.03
C ILE A 74 -10.47 8.55 -5.32
N LEU A 75 -11.46 7.71 -5.62
CA LEU A 75 -12.30 7.86 -6.80
C LEU A 75 -13.11 9.17 -6.79
N LEU A 76 -13.69 9.52 -5.64
CA LEU A 76 -14.40 10.80 -5.46
C LEU A 76 -13.46 11.99 -5.66
N SER A 77 -12.25 11.93 -5.10
CA SER A 77 -11.25 13.00 -5.26
C SER A 77 -10.86 13.19 -6.73
N GLY A 78 -10.71 12.08 -7.47
CA GLY A 78 -10.44 12.10 -8.91
C GLY A 78 -11.59 12.70 -9.71
N MET A 79 -12.85 12.35 -9.37
CA MET A 79 -14.02 12.94 -10.02
C MET A 79 -14.13 14.44 -9.77
N ILE A 80 -13.92 14.90 -8.54
CA ILE A 80 -13.91 16.33 -8.22
C ILE A 80 -12.84 17.05 -9.04
N PHE A 81 -11.64 16.48 -9.14
CA PHE A 81 -10.54 17.04 -9.91
C PHE A 81 -10.81 17.07 -11.43
N SER A 82 -11.61 16.12 -11.94
CA SER A 82 -12.02 16.09 -13.35
C SER A 82 -13.11 17.12 -13.71
N VAL A 83 -13.92 17.55 -12.73
CA VAL A 83 -15.02 18.50 -12.93
C VAL A 83 -14.59 19.94 -12.64
N LEU A 84 -13.55 20.15 -11.83
CA LEU A 84 -12.99 21.47 -11.61
C LEU A 84 -12.61 22.12 -12.96
N PRO A 85 -13.01 23.38 -13.21
CA PRO A 85 -12.60 24.07 -14.42
C PRO A 85 -11.07 24.10 -14.45
N ARG A 86 -10.50 23.44 -15.46
CA ARG A 86 -9.08 23.52 -15.73
C ARG A 86 -8.77 25.01 -15.96
N PRO A 87 -7.73 25.58 -15.32
CA PRO A 87 -7.35 26.94 -15.62
C PRO A 87 -7.12 27.05 -17.12
N LEU A 88 -7.94 27.86 -17.80
CA LEU A 88 -7.82 28.19 -19.21
C LEU A 88 -6.60 29.09 -19.39
N ASN A 89 -5.41 28.53 -19.24
CA ASN A 89 -4.23 29.06 -19.92
C ASN A 89 -4.10 28.22 -21.18
N GLY A 90 -4.54 28.81 -22.28
CA GLY A 90 -4.52 28.17 -23.59
C GLY A 90 -3.11 27.83 -24.02
N GLU A 91 -2.90 26.56 -24.32
CA GLU A 91 -2.37 26.05 -25.57
C GLU A 91 -2.71 24.55 -25.58
N ASP A 92 -2.90 23.99 -26.77
CA ASP A 92 -3.18 22.57 -26.99
C ASP A 92 -2.06 21.71 -26.38
N ASP A 93 -2.20 21.34 -25.11
CA ASP A 93 -1.40 20.27 -24.52
C ASP A 93 -2.23 19.00 -24.53
N ASP A 94 -2.03 18.26 -25.62
CA ASP A 94 -2.26 16.83 -25.73
C ASP A 94 -1.90 16.17 -24.39
N PHE A 95 -2.85 15.50 -23.74
CA PHE A 95 -2.60 14.80 -22.48
C PHE A 95 -1.77 13.54 -22.76
N VAL A 96 -0.52 13.74 -23.17
CA VAL A 96 0.52 12.74 -23.15
C VAL A 96 0.85 12.55 -21.67
N PHE A 97 0.63 11.33 -21.15
CA PHE A 97 1.29 10.91 -19.93
C PHE A 97 2.79 10.81 -20.24
N GLN A 98 3.45 11.97 -20.30
CA GLN A 98 4.88 12.05 -20.47
C GLN A 98 5.43 11.69 -19.09
N VAL A 99 5.87 10.44 -18.94
CA VAL A 99 6.89 10.11 -17.95
C VAL A 99 8.11 10.92 -18.38
N GLN A 100 8.13 12.18 -17.96
CA GLN A 100 9.23 13.08 -18.23
C GLN A 100 10.38 12.58 -17.37
N GLY A 101 11.23 11.74 -17.97
CA GLY A 101 12.58 11.43 -17.48
C GLY A 101 13.48 12.66 -17.53
N GLY A 102 12.96 13.81 -17.11
CA GLY A 102 13.53 15.12 -17.22
C GLY A 102 13.47 15.79 -15.85
N LEU A 103 14.59 15.68 -15.14
CA LEU A 103 15.05 16.57 -14.08
C LEU A 103 13.94 17.32 -13.31
N PHE A 104 13.28 16.62 -12.37
CA PHE A 104 12.52 17.30 -11.31
C PHE A 104 13.40 18.42 -10.71
N PRO A 105 12.89 19.65 -10.56
CA PRO A 105 13.59 20.67 -9.79
C PRO A 105 13.64 20.16 -8.34
N VAL A 106 14.74 19.50 -8.00
CA VAL A 106 14.97 18.95 -6.68
C VAL A 106 14.87 20.10 -5.70
N LEU A 107 13.77 20.13 -4.93
CA LEU A 107 13.57 21.06 -3.82
C LEU A 107 14.86 21.11 -3.00
N PRO A 108 15.34 22.30 -2.57
CA PRO A 108 16.63 22.42 -1.88
C PRO A 108 16.73 21.54 -0.63
N LYS A 109 15.58 21.25 0.02
CA LYS A 109 15.49 20.27 1.12
C LYS A 109 15.79 18.84 0.69
N ILE A 110 15.32 18.40 -0.48
CA ILE A 110 15.56 17.06 -1.02
C ILE A 110 17.04 16.91 -1.40
N ARG A 111 17.69 17.94 -1.95
CA ARG A 111 19.15 17.91 -2.21
C ARG A 111 19.94 17.64 -0.93
N ARG A 112 19.54 18.24 0.19
CA ARG A 112 20.20 18.00 1.49
C ARG A 112 20.03 16.55 1.94
N ILE A 113 18.85 15.97 1.78
CA ILE A 113 18.58 14.56 2.13
C ILE A 113 19.36 13.62 1.21
N ILE A 114 19.33 13.83 -0.11
CA ILE A 114 20.09 13.01 -1.08
C ILE A 114 21.59 13.09 -0.78
N ARG A 115 22.11 14.28 -0.46
CA ARG A 115 23.51 14.46 -0.09
C ARG A 115 23.86 13.77 1.23
N TRP A 116 22.96 13.80 2.20
CA TRP A 116 23.13 13.08 3.47
C TRP A 116 23.13 11.57 3.25
N LEU A 117 22.23 11.07 2.40
CA LEU A 117 22.12 9.66 2.04
C LEU A 117 23.35 9.18 1.25
N SER A 118 23.88 10.00 0.33
CA SER A 118 25.08 9.63 -0.45
C SER A 118 26.34 9.58 0.40
N LEU A 119 26.42 10.37 1.47
CA LEU A 119 27.52 10.32 2.43
C LEU A 119 27.42 9.08 3.32
N HIS A 120 26.20 8.66 3.66
CA HIS A 120 25.97 7.44 4.46
C HIS A 120 26.18 6.15 3.64
N ILE A 121 25.89 6.17 2.34
CA ILE A 121 26.09 5.00 1.47
C ILE A 121 27.57 4.79 1.11
N ASN A 122 28.35 5.87 1.04
CA ASN A 122 29.77 5.82 0.71
C ASN A 122 30.68 6.02 1.93
N SER A 123 30.15 5.98 3.16
CA SER A 123 31.00 5.93 4.33
C SER A 123 31.75 4.61 4.33
N PRO A 124 33.08 4.60 4.52
CA PRO A 124 33.80 3.35 4.69
C PRO A 124 33.19 2.60 5.88
N ASP A 125 32.73 1.38 5.64
CA ASP A 125 32.36 0.47 6.71
C ASP A 125 33.63 0.22 7.51
N PHE A 126 33.71 0.78 8.72
CA PHE A 126 34.78 0.44 9.67
C PHE A 126 34.46 -0.92 10.30
N ILE A 127 34.39 -1.97 9.47
CA ILE A 127 34.44 -3.35 9.93
C ILE A 127 35.80 -3.90 9.49
N LEU A 128 36.77 -3.70 10.39
CA LEU A 128 37.99 -4.50 10.65
C LEU A 128 38.36 -5.51 9.53
N ALA A 129 39.46 -5.39 8.78
CA ALA A 129 40.85 -5.22 9.25
C ALA A 129 41.16 -6.00 10.54
N ALA A 130 40.77 -7.27 10.60
CA ALA A 130 41.35 -8.27 11.50
C ALA A 130 41.01 -9.70 11.01
N ALA A 131 41.81 -10.21 10.07
CA ALA A 131 42.08 -11.63 9.88
C ALA A 131 43.39 -11.77 9.10
#